data_AF-A0A3D2X247-F1
#
_entry.id   AF-A0A3D2X247-F1
#
_cell.length_a   1.000
_cell.length_b   1.000
_cell.length_c   1.000
_cell.angle_alpha   90.00
_cell.angle_beta   90.00
_cell.angle_gamma   90.00
#
_symmetry.space_group_name_H-M   'P 1'
#
loop_
_entity.id
_entity.type
_entity.pdbx_description
1 polymer ?
#
loop_
_entity_poly.entity_id
_entity_poly.type
_entity_poly.pdbx_seq_one_letter_code
_entity_poly.pdbx_strand_id
1 'polypeptide(L)'
;MRELGVLVDRNITLFRSNKRNVLLSFVSILIVMGLYAIFLRDFILNSVVANGLSSILAEEFTDRMMVGGLMIVLNTTTCFGIMQLCVEDASTGIRKDFLIAPISEFKIILGYFFSSVMVSSFFTLFTVICAECYFYIRYDNPMNF
;
A
#
# COMPACT_ATOMS: atom_id res chain seq x y z
N MET A 1 12.29 20.65 -15.24
CA MET A 1 11.14 20.20 -14.43
C MET A 1 10.05 19.50 -15.27
N ARG A 2 9.67 20.00 -16.45
CA ARG A 2 8.61 19.37 -17.28
C ARG A 2 8.87 17.90 -17.65
N GLU A 3 10.11 17.52 -17.96
CA GLU A 3 10.44 16.14 -18.33
C GLU A 3 10.14 15.11 -17.24
N LEU A 4 10.40 15.47 -15.98
CA LEU A 4 10.17 14.57 -14.85
C LEU A 4 8.66 14.37 -14.62
N GLY A 5 7.86 15.41 -14.79
CA GLY A 5 6.39 15.30 -14.75
C GLY A 5 5.82 14.41 -15.86
N VAL A 6 6.36 14.49 -17.07
CA VAL A 6 5.95 13.61 -18.19
C VAL A 6 6.30 12.15 -17.91
N LEU A 7 7.48 11.88 -17.35
CA LEU A 7 7.87 10.51 -16.96
C LEU A 7 6.96 9.95 -15.85
N VAL A 8 6.61 10.79 -14.87
CA VAL A 8 5.69 10.38 -13.80
C VAL A 8 4.29 10.07 -14.35
N ASP A 9 3.75 10.94 -15.20
CA ASP A 9 2.43 10.74 -15.81
C ASP A 9 2.37 9.48 -16.70
N ARG A 10 3.44 9.23 -17.47
CA ARG A 10 3.62 7.99 -18.23
C ARG A 10 3.55 6.78 -17.31
N ASN A 11 4.34 6.77 -16.24
CA ASN A 11 4.45 5.62 -15.34
C ASN A 11 3.11 5.33 -14.63
N ILE A 12 2.39 6.37 -14.19
CA ILE A 12 1.06 6.23 -13.59
C ILE A 12 0.06 5.67 -14.62
N THR A 13 0.10 6.16 -15.86
CA THR A 13 -0.79 5.70 -16.93
C THR A 13 -0.52 4.23 -17.28
N LEU A 14 0.75 3.84 -17.39
CA LEU A 14 1.14 2.46 -17.66
C LEU A 14 0.78 1.52 -16.51
N PHE A 15 0.98 1.96 -15.26
CA PHE A 15 0.56 1.20 -14.09
C PHE A 15 -0.94 0.91 -14.13
N ARG A 16 -1.76 1.92 -14.43
CA ARG A 16 -3.22 1.76 -14.54
C ARG A 16 -3.63 0.87 -15.73
N SER A 17 -2.88 0.89 -16.82
CA SER A 17 -3.13 0.05 -18.00
C SER A 17 -2.79 -1.42 -17.74
N ASN A 18 -1.79 -1.70 -16.89
CA ASN A 18 -1.38 -3.07 -16.57
C ASN A 18 -2.27 -3.69 -15.48
N LYS A 19 -3.45 -4.15 -15.88
CA LYS A 19 -4.47 -4.76 -15.00
C LYS A 19 -3.92 -5.89 -14.12
N ARG A 20 -2.93 -6.67 -14.60
CA ARG A 20 -2.32 -7.75 -13.82
C ARG A 20 -1.55 -7.22 -12.61
N ASN A 21 -0.77 -6.17 -12.82
CA ASN A 21 0.08 -5.60 -11.78
C ASN A 21 -0.74 -4.89 -10.69
N VAL A 22 -1.82 -4.22 -11.12
CA VAL A 22 -2.83 -3.67 -10.20
C VAL A 22 -3.51 -4.78 -9.41
N LEU A 23 -3.96 -5.86 -10.07
CA LEU A 23 -4.66 -6.97 -9.41
C LEU A 23 -3.76 -7.71 -8.41
N LEU A 24 -2.49 -7.92 -8.72
CA LEU A 24 -1.53 -8.53 -7.81
C LEU A 24 -1.36 -7.70 -6.52
N SER A 25 -1.39 -6.37 -6.65
CA SER A 25 -1.30 -5.44 -5.51
C SER A 25 -2.53 -5.55 -4.60
N PHE A 26 -3.73 -5.74 -5.15
CA PHE A 26 -4.96 -5.97 -4.37
C PHE A 26 -5.01 -7.36 -3.72
N VAL A 27 -4.52 -8.39 -4.42
CA VAL A 27 -4.52 -9.77 -3.90
C VAL A 27 -3.59 -9.91 -2.68
N SER A 28 -2.44 -9.23 -2.66
CA SER A 28 -1.54 -9.28 -1.49
C SER A 28 -2.25 -8.76 -0.23
N ILE A 29 -3.02 -7.68 -0.35
CA ILE A 29 -3.78 -7.07 0.75
C ILE A 29 -4.79 -8.07 1.31
N LEU A 30 -5.52 -8.78 0.44
CA LEU A 30 -6.48 -9.79 0.85
C LEU A 30 -5.82 -10.97 1.58
N ILE A 31 -4.67 -11.43 1.11
CA ILE A 31 -3.91 -12.51 1.76
C ILE A 31 -3.47 -12.08 3.16
N VAL A 32 -2.91 -10.87 3.30
CA VAL A 32 -2.42 -10.33 4.58
C VAL A 32 -3.58 -10.14 5.56
N MET A 33 -4.70 -9.57 5.09
CA MET A 33 -5.93 -9.45 5.87
C MET A 33 -6.46 -10.81 6.33
N GLY A 34 -6.45 -11.81 5.45
CA GLY A 34 -6.88 -13.17 5.79
C GLY A 34 -6.01 -13.80 6.88
N LEU A 35 -4.69 -13.69 6.77
CA LEU A 35 -3.76 -14.15 7.80
C LEU A 35 -3.97 -13.42 9.13
N TYR A 36 -4.25 -12.13 9.07
CA TYR A 36 -4.52 -11.31 10.25
C TYR A 36 -5.78 -11.75 10.98
N ALA A 37 -6.88 -11.96 10.24
CA ALA A 37 -8.14 -12.41 10.82
C ALA A 37 -8.07 -13.83 11.39
N ILE A 38 -7.37 -14.75 10.73
CA ILE A 38 -7.35 -16.18 11.11
C ILE A 38 -6.40 -16.47 12.27
N PHE A 39 -5.24 -15.81 12.32
CA PHE A 39 -4.18 -16.15 13.26
C PHE A 39 -3.88 -15.03 14.25
N LEU A 40 -3.60 -13.84 13.72
CA LEU A 40 -2.89 -12.83 14.50
C LEU A 40 -3.84 -12.04 15.41
N ARG A 41 -5.09 -11.80 14.99
CA ARG A 41 -6.09 -11.10 15.79
C ARG A 41 -6.33 -11.80 17.12
N ASP A 42 -6.69 -13.08 17.07
CA ASP A 42 -7.02 -13.87 18.26
C ASP A 42 -5.79 -14.07 19.15
N PHE A 43 -4.61 -14.25 18.56
CA PHE A 43 -3.35 -14.37 19.31
C PHE A 43 -3.03 -13.09 20.10
N ILE A 44 -3.15 -11.92 19.48
CA ILE A 44 -2.87 -10.64 20.13
C ILE A 44 -3.95 -10.35 21.18
N LEU A 45 -5.23 -10.57 20.87
CA LEU A 45 -6.34 -10.35 21.80
C LEU A 45 -6.17 -11.17 23.08
N ASN A 46 -5.91 -12.48 22.94
CA ASN A 46 -5.66 -13.37 24.08
C ASN A 46 -4.45 -12.91 24.92
N SER A 47 -3.39 -12.45 24.25
CA SER A 47 -2.20 -11.93 24.92
C SER A 47 -2.50 -10.64 25.69
N VAL A 48 -3.30 -9.73 25.13
CA VAL A 48 -3.67 -8.45 25.75
C VAL A 48 -4.60 -8.66 26.95
N VAL A 49 -5.61 -9.54 26.82
CA VAL A 49 -6.51 -9.90 27.91
C VAL A 49 -5.75 -10.57 29.07
N ALA A 50 -4.78 -11.44 28.76
CA ALA A 50 -3.94 -12.07 29.79
C ALA A 50 -3.10 -11.07 30.60
N ASN A 51 -2.83 -9.87 30.05
CA ASN A 51 -2.13 -8.78 30.76
C ASN A 51 -3.08 -7.86 31.56
N GLY A 52 -4.36 -8.20 31.68
CA GLY A 52 -5.31 -7.51 32.57
C GLY A 52 -6.06 -6.32 31.95
N LEU A 53 -6.03 -6.16 30.62
CA LEU A 53 -6.83 -5.16 29.92
C LEU A 53 -8.31 -5.57 29.80
N SER A 54 -9.22 -4.61 29.96
CA SER A 54 -10.66 -4.80 29.74
C SER A 54 -10.92 -5.31 28.32
N SER A 55 -11.82 -6.28 28.16
CA SER A 55 -12.11 -6.95 26.87
C SER A 55 -12.46 -5.97 25.75
N ILE A 56 -13.21 -4.90 26.05
CA ILE A 56 -13.58 -3.87 25.07
C ILE A 56 -12.35 -3.08 24.57
N LEU A 57 -11.48 -2.66 25.50
CA LEU A 57 -10.28 -1.90 25.16
C LEU A 57 -9.23 -2.79 24.48
N ALA A 58 -9.19 -4.08 24.83
CA ALA A 58 -8.32 -5.06 24.20
C ALA A 58 -8.69 -5.31 22.74
N GLU A 59 -9.99 -5.37 22.41
CA GLU A 59 -10.47 -5.50 21.03
C GLU A 59 -10.12 -4.28 20.19
N GLU A 60 -10.41 -3.06 20.68
CA GLU A 60 -10.10 -1.83 19.96
C GLU A 60 -8.60 -1.67 19.72
N PHE A 61 -7.78 -1.92 20.74
CA PHE A 61 -6.32 -1.85 20.63
C PHE A 61 -5.80 -2.86 19.61
N THR A 62 -6.29 -4.10 19.67
CA THR A 62 -5.87 -5.18 18.76
C THR A 62 -6.21 -4.82 17.32
N ASP A 63 -7.45 -4.42 17.04
CA ASP A 63 -7.90 -4.06 15.69
C ASP A 63 -7.12 -2.85 15.13
N ARG A 64 -6.85 -1.82 15.96
CA ARG A 64 -6.01 -0.67 15.57
C ARG A 64 -4.56 -1.06 15.26
N MET A 65 -3.99 -1.93 16.08
CA MET A 65 -2.65 -2.46 15.85
C MET A 65 -2.60 -3.27 14.55
N MET A 66 -3.61 -4.09 14.27
CA MET A 66 -3.72 -4.86 13.02
C MET A 66 -3.76 -3.94 11.79
N VAL A 67 -4.59 -2.91 11.82
CA VAL A 67 -4.66 -1.92 10.74
C VAL A 67 -3.32 -1.21 10.56
N GLY A 68 -2.64 -0.85 11.64
CA GLY A 68 -1.28 -0.28 11.58
C GLY A 68 -0.29 -1.20 10.85
N GLY A 69 -0.31 -2.51 11.16
CA GLY A 69 0.49 -3.50 10.45
C GLY A 69 0.13 -3.62 8.97
N LEU A 70 -1.17 -3.59 8.65
CA LEU A 70 -1.68 -3.66 7.28
C LEU A 70 -1.17 -2.50 6.42
N MET A 71 -1.14 -1.28 6.97
CA MET A 71 -0.67 -0.09 6.24
C MET A 71 0.76 -0.24 5.73
N ILE A 72 1.64 -0.83 6.54
CA ILE A 72 3.05 -1.05 6.19
C ILE A 72 3.14 -2.01 5.00
N VAL A 73 2.40 -3.13 5.06
CA VAL A 73 2.43 -4.15 4.01
C VAL A 73 1.80 -3.64 2.72
N LEU A 74 0.70 -2.89 2.82
CA LEU A 74 0.02 -2.25 1.70
C LEU A 74 0.93 -1.22 1.00
N ASN A 75 1.58 -0.35 1.76
CA ASN A 75 2.50 0.64 1.21
C ASN A 75 3.68 -0.03 0.50
N THR A 76 4.26 -1.04 1.12
CA THR A 76 5.41 -1.77 0.55
C THR A 76 5.03 -2.51 -0.73
N THR A 77 3.88 -3.21 -0.75
CA THR A 77 3.43 -3.95 -1.95
C THR A 77 3.12 -3.00 -3.09
N THR A 78 2.39 -1.91 -2.84
CA THR A 78 2.03 -0.94 -3.90
C THR A 78 3.27 -0.23 -4.46
N CYS A 79 4.26 0.06 -3.60
CA CYS A 79 5.55 0.61 -4.01
C CYS A 79 6.28 -0.36 -4.96
N PHE A 80 6.39 -1.64 -4.60
CA PHE A 80 7.01 -2.65 -5.46
C PHE A 80 6.23 -2.93 -6.73
N GLY A 81 4.89 -2.87 -6.68
CA GLY A 81 4.04 -2.97 -7.85
C GLY A 81 4.42 -1.94 -8.92
N ILE A 82 4.68 -0.69 -8.54
CA ILE A 82 5.10 0.34 -9.51
C ILE A 82 6.56 0.19 -9.90
N MET A 83 7.43 -0.16 -8.95
CA MET A 83 8.84 -0.40 -9.24
C MET A 83 9.04 -1.50 -10.29
N GLN A 84 8.08 -2.42 -10.41
CA GLN A 84 8.07 -3.45 -11.45
C GLN A 84 8.06 -2.89 -12.88
N LEU A 85 7.55 -1.67 -13.11
CA LEU A 85 7.68 -0.98 -14.40
C LEU A 85 9.14 -0.73 -14.79
N CYS A 86 10.01 -0.44 -13.82
CA CYS A 86 11.45 -0.28 -14.09
C CYS A 86 12.08 -1.58 -14.58
N VAL A 87 11.61 -2.73 -14.05
CA VAL A 87 12.07 -4.06 -14.47
C VAL A 87 11.51 -4.42 -15.85
N GLU A 88 10.25 -4.10 -16.11
CA GLU A 88 9.58 -4.32 -17.41
C GLU A 88 10.19 -3.45 -18.52
N ASP A 89 10.47 -2.17 -18.25
CA ASP A 89 11.14 -1.27 -19.20
C ASP A 89 12.60 -1.72 -19.47
N ALA A 90 13.25 -2.35 -18.49
CA ALA A 90 14.58 -2.94 -18.69
C ALA A 90 14.54 -4.23 -19.52
N SER A 91 13.54 -5.10 -19.32
CA SER A 91 13.41 -6.36 -20.04
C SER A 91 12.96 -6.20 -21.49
N THR A 92 12.10 -5.22 -21.76
CA THR A 92 11.57 -4.89 -23.10
C THR A 92 12.53 -4.04 -23.95
N GLY A 93 13.61 -3.54 -23.34
CA GLY A 93 14.60 -2.72 -24.04
C GLY A 93 14.25 -1.23 -24.11
N ILE A 94 13.07 -0.81 -23.64
CA ILE A 94 12.63 0.61 -23.58
C ILE A 94 13.64 1.45 -22.80
N ARG A 95 14.28 0.87 -21.77
CA ARG A 95 15.34 1.55 -21.01
C ARG A 95 16.51 1.98 -21.90
N LYS A 96 16.85 1.22 -22.96
CA LYS A 96 17.91 1.59 -23.91
C LYS A 96 17.52 2.80 -24.75
N ASP A 97 16.27 2.89 -25.16
CA ASP A 97 15.76 4.04 -25.93
C ASP A 97 15.84 5.33 -25.11
N PHE A 98 15.57 5.26 -23.80
CA PHE A 98 15.74 6.40 -22.90
C PHE A 98 17.20 6.85 -22.72
N LEU A 99 18.17 5.94 -22.84
CA LEU A 99 19.60 6.27 -22.73
C LEU A 99 20.15 6.97 -23.97
N ILE A 100 19.50 6.79 -25.11
CA ILE A 100 19.87 7.44 -26.38
C ILE A 100 19.17 8.81 -26.50
N ALA A 101 18.06 9.01 -25.80
CA ALA A 101 17.39 10.30 -25.68
C ALA A 101 18.26 11.30 -24.87
N PRO A 102 18.11 12.63 -25.08
CA PRO A 102 18.83 13.67 -24.33
C PRO A 102 18.28 13.84 -22.90
N ILE A 103 18.05 12.75 -22.18
CA ILE A 103 17.50 12.70 -20.83
C ILE A 103 18.54 12.08 -19.89
N SER A 104 18.77 12.71 -18.74
CA SER A 104 19.70 12.18 -17.73
C SER A 104 19.15 10.90 -17.08
N GLU A 105 20.01 9.89 -16.91
CA GLU A 105 19.69 8.64 -16.21
C GLU A 105 19.09 8.86 -14.82
N PHE A 106 19.61 9.85 -14.09
CA PHE A 106 19.12 10.19 -12.76
C PHE A 106 17.65 10.66 -12.78
N LYS A 107 17.24 11.40 -13.82
CA LYS A 107 15.85 11.84 -13.97
C LYS A 107 14.91 10.67 -14.25
N ILE A 108 15.37 9.65 -14.98
CA ILE A 108 14.58 8.45 -15.27
C ILE A 108 14.34 7.67 -13.97
N ILE A 109 15.39 7.45 -13.17
CA ILE A 109 15.28 6.79 -11.86
C ILE A 109 14.36 7.57 -10.92
N LEU A 110 14.53 8.90 -10.85
CA LEU A 110 13.63 9.75 -10.08
C LEU A 110 12.18 9.68 -10.57
N GLY A 111 11.96 9.56 -11.88
CA GLY A 111 10.63 9.38 -12.45
C GLY A 111 9.94 8.13 -11.88
N TYR A 112 10.63 6.98 -11.85
CA TYR A 112 10.09 5.76 -11.22
C TYR A 112 9.85 5.93 -9.72
N PHE A 113 10.80 6.53 -9.01
CA PHE A 113 10.71 6.76 -7.58
C PHE A 113 9.50 7.63 -7.21
N PHE A 114 9.36 8.81 -7.82
CA PHE A 114 8.25 9.71 -7.56
C PHE A 114 6.91 9.10 -7.96
N SER A 115 6.86 8.35 -9.06
CA SER A 115 5.64 7.63 -9.47
C SER A 115 5.21 6.62 -8.40
N SER A 116 6.17 5.87 -7.87
CA SER A 116 5.93 4.90 -6.81
C SER A 116 5.42 5.56 -5.53
N VAL A 117 6.08 6.64 -5.09
CA VAL A 117 5.69 7.40 -3.90
C VAL A 117 4.28 8.00 -4.05
N MET A 118 3.98 8.64 -5.18
CA MET A 118 2.67 9.28 -5.39
C MET A 118 1.51 8.28 -5.32
N VAL A 119 1.64 7.14 -6.01
CA VAL A 119 0.56 6.16 -6.05
C VAL A 119 0.47 5.37 -4.74
N SER A 120 1.59 4.93 -4.17
CA SER A 120 1.57 4.25 -2.86
C SER A 120 0.98 5.16 -1.77
N SER A 121 1.34 6.44 -1.76
CA SER A 121 0.75 7.43 -0.86
C SER A 121 -0.76 7.56 -1.07
N PHE A 122 -1.23 7.62 -2.32
CA PHE A 122 -2.65 7.65 -2.63
C PHE A 122 -3.40 6.43 -2.08
N PHE A 123 -2.89 5.22 -2.30
CA PHE A 123 -3.50 3.99 -1.79
C PHE A 123 -3.47 3.90 -0.27
N THR A 124 -2.36 4.29 0.36
CA THR A 124 -2.24 4.33 1.82
C THR A 124 -3.23 5.33 2.41
N LEU A 125 -3.33 6.54 1.86
CA LEU A 125 -4.26 7.57 2.35
C LEU A 125 -5.73 7.15 2.19
N PHE A 126 -6.07 6.53 1.05
CA PHE A 126 -7.39 5.93 0.85
C PHE A 126 -7.70 4.85 1.89
N THR A 127 -6.74 3.96 2.16
CA THR A 127 -6.91 2.88 3.14
C THR A 127 -7.06 3.44 4.55
N VAL A 128 -6.30 4.48 4.92
CA VAL A 128 -6.43 5.16 6.22
C VAL A 128 -7.83 5.71 6.40
N ILE A 129 -8.37 6.40 5.39
CA ILE A 129 -9.74 6.91 5.42
C ILE A 129 -10.75 5.76 5.61
N CYS A 130 -10.61 4.67 4.86
CA CYS A 130 -11.48 3.50 5.02
C CYS A 130 -11.39 2.87 6.42
N ALA A 131 -10.18 2.80 6.99
CA ALA A 131 -9.97 2.23 8.31
C ALA A 131 -10.55 3.12 9.41
N GLU A 132 -10.37 4.45 9.34
CA GLU A 132 -11.01 5.39 10.26
C GLU A 132 -12.54 5.31 10.20
N CYS A 133 -13.11 5.23 8.99
CA CYS A 133 -14.55 4.99 8.83
C CYS A 133 -15.00 3.67 9.47
N TYR A 134 -14.21 2.59 9.33
CA TYR A 134 -14.48 1.32 9.99
C TYR A 134 -14.46 1.44 11.52
N PHE A 135 -13.46 2.12 12.08
CA PHE A 135 -13.35 2.32 13.53
C PHE A 135 -14.49 3.17 14.07
N TYR A 136 -14.86 4.24 13.37
CA TYR A 136 -15.99 5.09 13.74
C TYR A 136 -17.31 4.29 13.81
N ILE A 137 -17.59 3.46 12.81
CA ILE A 137 -18.82 2.65 12.78
C ILE A 137 -18.83 1.56 13.86
N ARG A 138 -17.67 0.95 14.14
CA ARG A 138 -17.55 -0.22 15.02
C ARG A 138 -17.44 0.16 16.50
N TYR A 139 -16.71 1.22 16.82
CA TYR A 139 -16.34 1.59 18.19
C TYR A 139 -16.98 2.90 18.66
N ASP A 140 -17.22 3.87 17.77
CA ASP A 140 -17.80 5.18 18.13
C ASP A 140 -19.34 5.19 18.10
N ASN A 141 -19.97 4.03 17.86
CA ASN A 141 -21.41 3.88 17.92
C ASN A 141 -21.84 3.79 19.40
N PRO A 142 -22.65 4.73 19.93
CA PRO A 142 -22.97 4.85 21.36
C PRO A 142 -23.91 3.75 21.92
N MET A 143 -24.05 2.61 21.23
CA MET A 143 -24.93 1.49 21.60
C MET A 143 -24.19 0.33 22.30
N ASN A 144 -23.00 0.57 22.84
CA ASN A 144 -22.26 -0.39 23.68
C ASN A 144 -22.12 0.12 25.13
N PHE A 145 -23.23 0.60 25.71
CA PHE A 145 -23.41 0.72 27.16
C PHE A 145 -24.49 -0.26 27.62
#